data_AF-A0A2A2QKW7-F1
#
_entry.id   AF-A0A2A2QKW7-F1
#
_cell.length_a   1.000
_cell.length_b   1.000
_cell.length_c   1.000
_cell.angle_alpha   90.00
_cell.angle_beta   90.00
_cell.angle_gamma   90.00
#
_symmetry.space_group_name_H-M   'P 1'
#
loop_
_entity.id
_entity.type
_entity.pdbx_description
1 polymer ?
#
loop_
_entity_poly.entity_id
_entity_poly.type
_entity_poly.pdbx_seq_one_letter_code
_entity_poly.pdbx_strand_id
1 'polypeptide(L)'
;EYRAALMVRNDEGLTKTYNRFHDPEERSPDIHQLRTLHAAMDRAVLAAYGWPDIPTACEFLLDYEDEDETDEAADASPISNPRSTIRRKRKKPYRYRWPDEVRDEVLARLLALNAERAEQERLAGSTKGKATKPRPGKLQQTIIQRAKTEDEML
;
A
#
# COMPACT_ATOMS: atom_id res chain seq x y z
N GLU A 1 -9.65 10.72 12.00
CA GLU A 1 -9.42 11.81 12.99
C GLU A 1 -8.14 11.69 13.84
N TYR A 2 -7.93 10.64 14.65
CA TYR A 2 -6.82 10.60 15.63
C TYR A 2 -5.40 10.80 15.02
N ARG A 3 -5.07 10.12 13.92
CA ARG A 3 -3.78 10.28 13.22
C ARG A 3 -3.51 11.73 12.77
N ALA A 4 -4.54 12.39 12.23
CA ALA A 4 -4.40 13.76 11.74
C ALA A 4 -4.20 14.74 12.91
N ALA A 5 -4.94 14.57 14.00
CA ALA A 5 -4.75 15.35 15.23
C ALA A 5 -3.34 15.14 15.82
N LEU A 6 -2.83 13.90 15.80
CA LEU A 6 -1.49 13.58 16.26
C LEU A 6 -0.40 14.30 15.45
N MET A 7 -0.54 14.32 14.12
CA MET A 7 0.39 14.99 13.21
C MET A 7 0.44 16.51 13.46
N VAL A 8 -0.72 17.13 13.66
CA VAL A 8 -0.82 18.58 13.96
C VAL A 8 -0.23 18.89 15.33
N ARG A 9 -0.57 18.10 16.36
CA ARG A 9 -0.11 18.33 17.74
C ARG A 9 1.40 18.21 17.89
N ASN A 10 2.01 17.26 17.19
CA ASN A 10 3.45 17.00 17.31
C ASN A 10 4.28 17.77 16.26
N ASP A 11 3.63 18.52 15.36
CA ASP A 11 4.26 19.15 14.18
C ASP A 11 5.07 18.15 13.34
N GLU A 12 4.44 17.00 13.05
CA GLU A 12 5.09 15.88 12.34
C GLU A 12 4.36 15.52 11.05
N GLY A 13 5.13 15.37 9.98
CA GLY A 13 4.64 14.81 8.72
C GLY A 13 4.31 13.31 8.81
N LEU A 14 3.69 12.79 7.74
CA LEU A 14 3.26 11.39 7.63
C LEU A 14 4.42 10.42 7.85
N THR A 15 5.53 10.64 7.14
CA THR A 15 6.71 9.79 7.19
C THR A 15 7.28 9.70 8.60
N LYS A 16 7.40 10.82 9.31
CA LYS A 16 7.94 10.85 10.67
C LYS A 16 7.02 10.12 11.65
N THR A 17 5.71 10.34 11.53
CA THR A 17 4.70 9.66 12.35
C THR A 17 4.72 8.14 12.11
N TYR A 18 4.83 7.69 10.85
CA TYR A 18 4.88 6.28 10.52
C TYR A 18 6.21 5.60 10.88
N ASN A 19 7.33 6.31 10.81
CA ASN A 19 8.61 5.80 11.30
C ASN A 19 8.52 5.49 12.81
N ARG A 20 7.93 6.39 13.60
CA ARG A 20 7.68 6.17 15.03
C ARG A 20 6.69 5.04 15.27
N PHE A 21 5.66 4.95 14.43
CA PHE A 21 4.68 3.87 14.49
C PHE A 21 5.33 2.48 14.31
N HIS A 22 6.36 2.37 13.46
CA HIS A 22 7.08 1.13 13.20
C HIS A 22 8.30 0.90 14.12
N ASP A 23 8.67 1.87 14.97
CA ASP A 23 9.80 1.74 15.90
C ASP A 23 9.39 0.92 17.15
N PRO A 24 10.02 -0.24 17.43
CA PRO A 24 9.72 -1.03 18.63
C PRO A 24 10.08 -0.30 19.93
N GLU A 25 11.05 0.62 19.90
CA GLU A 25 11.51 1.36 21.09
C GLU A 25 10.66 2.62 21.37
N GLU A 26 9.66 2.92 20.52
CA GLU A 26 8.78 4.07 20.74
C GLU A 26 7.82 3.82 21.92
N ARG A 27 7.96 4.65 22.94
CA ARG A 27 7.19 4.58 24.20
C ARG A 27 6.13 5.67 24.33
N SER A 28 5.94 6.52 23.31
CA SER A 28 4.90 7.55 23.37
C SER A 28 3.50 6.92 23.49
N PRO A 29 2.70 7.34 24.47
CA PRO A 29 1.33 6.83 24.65
C PRO A 29 0.48 7.10 23.41
N ASP A 30 0.77 8.17 22.68
CA ASP A 30 0.05 8.53 21.48
C ASP A 30 0.22 7.51 20.36
N ILE A 31 1.44 7.00 20.20
CA ILE A 31 1.78 6.00 19.18
C ILE A 31 1.19 4.65 19.56
N HIS A 32 1.17 4.32 20.86
CA HIS A 32 0.50 3.11 21.35
C HIS A 32 -1.00 3.18 21.09
N GLN A 33 -1.64 4.31 21.36
CA GLN A 33 -3.05 4.52 21.04
C GLN A 33 -3.31 4.42 19.53
N LEU A 34 -2.40 4.94 18.68
CA LEU A 34 -2.50 4.80 17.23
C LEU A 34 -2.43 3.33 16.79
N ARG A 35 -1.58 2.51 17.42
CA ARG A 35 -1.48 1.06 17.19
C ARG A 35 -2.74 0.33 17.65
N THR A 36 -3.31 0.69 18.81
CA THR A 36 -4.57 0.12 19.31
C THR A 36 -5.73 0.41 18.36
N LEU A 37 -5.82 1.64 17.84
CA LEU A 37 -6.86 2.02 16.88
C LEU A 37 -6.71 1.27 15.55
N HIS A 38 -5.49 1.03 15.07
CA HIS A 38 -5.27 0.18 13.90
C HIS A 38 -5.75 -1.25 14.14
N ALA A 39 -5.36 -1.88 15.25
CA ALA A 39 -5.83 -3.23 15.57
C ALA A 39 -7.36 -3.31 15.73
N ALA A 40 -8.00 -2.25 16.23
CA ALA A 40 -9.46 -2.19 16.30
C ALA A 40 -10.12 -2.10 14.92
N MET A 41 -9.54 -1.32 14.01
CA MET A 41 -9.98 -1.24 12.62
C MET A 41 -9.83 -2.60 11.92
N ASP A 42 -8.68 -3.25 12.09
CA ASP A 42 -8.39 -4.58 11.54
C ASP A 42 -9.44 -5.62 12.01
N ARG A 43 -9.76 -5.65 13.31
CA ARG A 43 -10.83 -6.51 13.84
C ARG A 43 -12.18 -6.22 13.22
N ALA A 44 -12.53 -4.95 13.04
CA ALA A 44 -13.81 -4.56 12.45
C ALA A 44 -13.90 -4.99 10.97
N VAL A 45 -12.80 -4.85 10.22
CA VAL A 45 -12.72 -5.31 8.84
C VAL A 45 -12.88 -6.83 8.77
N LEU A 46 -12.10 -7.58 9.55
CA LEU A 46 -12.19 -9.04 9.56
C LEU A 46 -13.58 -9.54 9.98
N ALA A 47 -14.20 -8.90 10.97
CA ALA A 47 -15.58 -9.21 11.36
C ALA A 47 -16.58 -8.95 10.21
N ALA A 48 -16.41 -7.88 9.42
CA ALA A 48 -17.27 -7.60 8.27
C ALA A 48 -17.12 -8.63 7.13
N TYR A 49 -15.93 -9.22 6.99
CA TYR A 49 -15.68 -10.35 6.08
C TYR A 49 -16.13 -11.70 6.68
N GLY A 50 -16.57 -11.73 7.94
CA GLY A 50 -16.97 -12.97 8.63
C GLY A 50 -15.79 -13.81 9.12
N TRP A 51 -14.61 -13.21 9.32
CA TRP A 51 -13.38 -13.86 9.79
C TRP A 51 -12.92 -13.35 11.17
N PRO A 52 -13.78 -13.33 12.20
CA PRO A 52 -13.42 -12.83 13.53
C PRO A 52 -12.42 -13.74 14.27
N ASP A 53 -12.16 -14.93 13.75
CA ASP A 53 -11.27 -15.95 14.28
C ASP A 53 -9.78 -15.66 14.01
N ILE A 54 -9.49 -14.80 13.03
CA ILE A 54 -8.12 -14.45 12.67
C ILE A 54 -7.54 -13.47 13.72
N PRO A 55 -6.37 -13.76 14.32
CA PRO A 55 -5.75 -12.86 15.29
C PRO A 55 -5.28 -11.57 14.62
N THR A 56 -5.51 -10.43 15.26
CA THR A 56 -5.14 -9.10 14.73
C THR A 56 -3.92 -8.49 15.41
N ALA A 57 -3.11 -9.33 16.08
CA ALA A 57 -1.90 -8.88 16.72
C ALA A 57 -0.84 -8.62 15.64
N CYS A 58 -0.31 -7.40 15.60
CA CYS A 58 0.83 -7.08 14.75
C CYS A 58 2.12 -7.25 15.54
N GLU A 59 3.18 -7.63 14.85
CA GLU A 59 4.52 -7.82 15.40
C GLU A 59 5.52 -6.91 14.67
N PHE A 60 6.67 -6.70 15.31
CA PHE A 60 7.78 -5.97 14.69
C PHE A 60 8.64 -6.94 13.90
N LEU A 61 8.44 -6.96 12.58
CA LEU A 61 9.20 -7.80 11.66
C LEU A 61 10.23 -6.94 10.92
N LEU A 62 11.39 -7.51 10.60
CA LEU A 62 12.38 -6.82 9.77
C LEU A 62 11.87 -6.75 8.33
N ASP A 63 11.92 -5.56 7.72
CA ASP A 63 11.56 -5.37 6.31
C ASP A 63 12.60 -6.04 5.40
N TYR A 64 13.89 -5.89 5.74
CA TYR A 64 15.03 -6.50 5.04
C TYR A 64 16.17 -6.75 6.05
N GLU A 65 17.01 -7.75 5.78
CA GLU A 65 18.26 -7.94 6.49
C GLU A 65 19.26 -6.89 5.97
N ASP A 66 19.85 -6.08 6.85
CA ASP A 66 20.91 -5.15 6.46
C ASP A 66 22.18 -5.98 6.16
N GLU A 67 22.43 -6.28 4.88
CA GLU A 67 23.62 -7.02 4.42
C GLU A 67 24.94 -6.38 4.93
N ASP A 68 24.92 -5.05 5.14
CA ASP A 68 26.03 -4.23 5.66
C ASP A 68 26.45 -4.55 7.13
N GLU A 69 25.65 -5.28 7.92
CA GLU A 69 26.02 -5.66 9.30
C GLU A 69 26.89 -6.94 9.35
N THR A 70 27.00 -7.67 8.23
CA THR A 70 27.61 -9.02 8.19
C THR A 70 29.11 -9.04 7.87
N ASP A 71 29.68 -7.96 7.31
CA ASP A 71 31.04 -8.01 6.73
C ASP A 71 32.08 -7.01 7.32
N GLU A 72 31.78 -6.30 8.41
CA GLU A 72 32.70 -5.29 9.00
C GLU A 72 33.36 -5.74 10.32
N ALA A 73 33.33 -7.03 10.63
CA ALA A 73 34.13 -7.61 11.72
C ALA A 73 35.39 -8.35 11.21
N ALA A 74 35.51 -8.58 9.90
CA ALA A 74 36.57 -9.41 9.32
C ALA A 74 37.68 -8.63 8.58
N ASP A 75 37.45 -7.38 8.17
CA ASP A 75 38.45 -6.56 7.43
C ASP A 75 38.81 -5.24 8.14
N ALA A 76 38.96 -5.26 9.46
CA ALA A 76 39.59 -4.15 10.17
C ALA A 76 41.12 -4.19 9.96
N SER A 77 41.59 -3.78 8.78
CA SER A 77 43.00 -3.53 8.53
C SER A 77 43.52 -2.43 9.48
N PRO A 78 44.67 -2.60 10.17
CA PRO A 78 45.08 -1.73 11.28
C PRO A 78 45.44 -0.28 10.93
N ILE A 79 45.28 0.15 9.68
CA ILE A 79 45.83 1.41 9.14
C ILE A 79 44.73 2.45 8.86
N SER A 80 43.45 2.17 9.17
CA SER A 80 42.39 3.17 8.95
C SER A 80 42.28 4.18 10.10
N ASN A 81 42.19 5.46 9.70
CA ASN A 81 42.20 6.66 10.53
C ASN A 81 41.26 6.57 11.77
N PRO A 82 41.72 6.82 13.01
CA PRO A 82 40.93 6.65 14.25
C PRO A 82 39.73 7.61 14.38
N ARG A 83 39.49 8.47 13.39
CA ARG A 83 38.35 9.39 13.33
C ARG A 83 37.11 8.78 12.65
N SER A 84 37.23 7.61 12.01
CA SER A 84 36.16 6.96 11.23
C SER A 84 35.54 5.73 11.92
N THR A 85 35.70 5.57 13.23
CA THR A 85 35.26 4.37 13.97
C THR A 85 33.92 4.54 14.69
N ILE A 86 33.19 5.64 14.48
CA ILE A 86 31.85 5.84 15.05
C ILE A 86 30.82 5.83 13.92
N ARG A 87 30.70 4.69 13.23
CA ARG A 87 29.48 4.43 12.44
C ARG A 87 28.37 4.15 13.45
N ARG A 88 27.48 5.12 13.66
CA ARG A 88 26.29 4.95 14.49
C ARG A 88 25.58 3.68 14.03
N LYS A 89 25.40 2.69 14.90
CA LYS A 89 24.58 1.51 14.62
C LYS A 89 23.25 2.00 14.06
N ARG A 90 22.99 1.69 12.81
CA ARG A 90 21.76 2.10 12.11
C ARG A 90 20.62 1.38 12.81
N LYS A 91 19.48 2.04 13.00
CA LYS A 91 18.29 1.35 13.54
C LYS A 91 17.85 0.34 12.49
N LYS A 92 17.72 -0.93 12.88
CA LYS A 92 17.24 -1.99 11.99
C LYS A 92 15.86 -1.61 11.44
N PRO A 93 15.58 -1.88 10.16
CA PRO A 93 14.33 -1.47 9.51
C PRO A 93 13.18 -2.38 9.95
N TYR A 94 12.67 -2.14 11.16
CA TYR A 94 11.47 -2.82 11.66
C TYR A 94 10.21 -2.23 11.02
N ARG A 95 9.26 -3.11 10.74
CA ARG A 95 7.89 -2.77 10.36
C ARG A 95 6.91 -3.50 11.27
N TYR A 96 6.07 -2.70 11.89
CA TYR A 96 4.88 -3.18 12.61
C TYR A 96 3.82 -3.68 11.59
N ARG A 97 3.71 -4.99 11.41
CA ARG A 97 2.79 -5.66 10.46
C ARG A 97 2.25 -6.97 11.04
N TRP A 98 1.24 -7.57 10.41
CA TRP A 98 0.81 -8.92 10.80
C TRP A 98 1.91 -9.94 10.57
N PRO A 99 2.02 -10.95 11.45
CA PRO A 99 2.80 -12.15 11.18
C PRO A 99 2.46 -12.73 9.81
N ASP A 100 3.45 -13.37 9.20
CA ASP A 100 3.34 -13.87 7.84
C ASP A 100 2.23 -14.94 7.74
N GLU A 101 2.06 -15.74 8.79
CA GLU A 101 1.02 -16.76 8.90
C GLU A 101 -0.39 -16.16 8.86
N VAL A 102 -0.61 -15.07 9.61
CA VAL A 102 -1.89 -14.36 9.68
C VAL A 102 -2.19 -13.70 8.33
N ARG A 103 -1.18 -13.08 7.73
CA ARG A 103 -1.30 -12.43 6.43
C ARG A 103 -1.66 -13.43 5.34
N ASP A 104 -0.99 -14.57 5.32
CA ASP A 104 -1.18 -15.61 4.32
C ASP A 104 -2.56 -16.27 4.46
N GLU A 105 -3.05 -16.46 5.69
CA GLU A 105 -4.41 -16.92 5.94
C GLU A 105 -5.47 -15.95 5.39
N VAL A 106 -5.35 -14.66 5.69
CA VAL A 106 -6.26 -13.63 5.15
C VAL A 106 -6.21 -13.61 3.63
N LEU A 107 -5.01 -13.69 3.05
CA LEU A 107 -4.81 -13.69 1.60
C LEU A 107 -5.46 -14.92 0.96
N ALA A 108 -5.29 -16.10 1.54
CA ALA A 108 -5.89 -17.34 1.06
C ALA A 108 -7.43 -17.27 1.05
N ARG A 109 -8.05 -16.79 2.14
CA ARG A 109 -9.51 -16.64 2.22
C ARG A 109 -10.03 -15.61 1.21
N LEU A 110 -9.28 -14.51 1.02
CA LEU A 110 -9.65 -13.46 0.07
C LEU A 110 -9.54 -13.93 -1.38
N LEU A 111 -8.51 -14.71 -1.72
CA LEU A 111 -8.37 -15.34 -3.02
C LEU A 111 -9.49 -16.34 -3.29
N ALA A 112 -9.89 -17.15 -2.30
CA ALA A 112 -11.03 -18.06 -2.42
C ALA A 112 -12.35 -17.31 -2.70
N LEU A 113 -12.65 -16.28 -1.91
CA LEU A 113 -13.85 -15.44 -2.09
C LEU A 113 -13.85 -14.75 -3.46
N ASN A 114 -12.69 -14.28 -3.92
CA ASN A 114 -12.57 -13.67 -5.24
C ASN A 114 -12.75 -14.68 -6.37
N ALA A 115 -12.27 -15.92 -6.21
CA ALA A 115 -12.48 -16.98 -7.19
C ALA A 115 -13.97 -17.32 -7.34
N GLU A 116 -14.70 -17.42 -6.22
CA GLU A 116 -16.16 -17.62 -6.23
C GLU A 116 -16.90 -16.48 -6.94
N ARG A 117 -16.55 -15.23 -6.64
CA ARG A 117 -17.13 -14.06 -7.31
C ARG A 117 -16.81 -14.04 -8.80
N ALA A 118 -15.58 -14.36 -9.19
CA ALA A 118 -15.19 -14.43 -10.59
C ALA A 118 -15.98 -15.53 -11.34
N GLU A 119 -16.25 -16.66 -10.70
CA GLU A 119 -17.12 -17.68 -11.27
C GLU A 119 -18.58 -17.21 -11.41
N GLN A 120 -19.12 -16.54 -10.38
CA GLN A 120 -20.45 -15.94 -10.44
C GLN A 120 -20.55 -14.90 -11.55
N GLU A 121 -19.53 -14.06 -11.73
CA GLU A 121 -19.43 -13.11 -12.83
C GLU A 121 -19.28 -13.79 -14.19
N ARG A 122 -18.59 -14.93 -14.28
CA ARG A 122 -18.51 -15.73 -15.51
C ARG A 122 -19.87 -16.32 -15.90
N LEU A 123 -20.63 -16.84 -14.94
CA LEU A 123 -21.99 -17.34 -15.17
C LEU A 123 -22.95 -16.19 -15.50
N ALA A 124 -22.93 -15.10 -14.73
CA ALA A 124 -23.77 -13.94 -14.94
C ALA A 124 -23.42 -13.17 -16.23
N GLY A 125 -22.14 -13.12 -16.58
CA GLY A 125 -21.60 -12.53 -17.82
C GLY A 125 -22.03 -13.29 -19.07
N SER A 126 -22.28 -14.60 -18.96
CA SER A 126 -22.92 -15.40 -20.03
C SER A 126 -24.35 -14.92 -20.33
N THR A 127 -25.04 -14.35 -19.35
CA THR A 127 -26.42 -13.85 -19.52
C THR A 127 -26.54 -12.39 -19.98
N LYS A 128 -25.45 -11.61 -19.97
CA LYS A 128 -25.46 -10.17 -20.31
C LYS A 128 -24.57 -9.77 -21.51
N GLY A 129 -24.08 -10.72 -22.30
CA GLY A 129 -23.00 -10.48 -23.28
C GLY A 129 -23.21 -10.98 -24.72
N LYS A 130 -24.41 -10.86 -25.31
CA LYS A 130 -24.57 -10.87 -26.79
C LYS A 130 -25.31 -9.61 -27.27
N ALA A 131 -24.75 -8.44 -26.98
CA ALA A 131 -25.04 -7.23 -27.73
C ALA A 131 -23.79 -6.89 -28.57
N THR A 132 -23.77 -7.38 -29.80
CA THR A 132 -22.77 -7.02 -30.81
C THR A 132 -22.86 -5.52 -31.08
N LYS A 133 -21.87 -4.74 -30.63
CA LYS A 133 -21.75 -3.32 -31.02
C LYS A 133 -21.22 -3.23 -32.46
N PRO A 134 -21.85 -2.44 -33.36
CA PRO A 134 -21.32 -2.25 -34.71
C PRO A 134 -20.05 -1.37 -34.66
N ARG A 135 -19.13 -1.63 -35.59
CA ARG A 135 -17.84 -0.92 -35.71
C ARG A 135 -18.06 0.54 -36.16
N PRO A 136 -17.33 1.54 -35.61
CA PRO A 136 -17.44 2.91 -36.07
C PRO A 136 -16.64 3.10 -37.37
N GLY A 137 -17.35 3.29 -38.49
CA GLY A 137 -16.77 3.71 -39.76
C GLY A 137 -16.59 5.23 -39.79
N LYS A 138 -15.37 5.67 -40.11
CA LYS A 138 -14.98 7.05 -40.45
C LYS A 138 -16.00 7.71 -41.39
N LEU A 139 -16.51 8.89 -41.04
CA LEU A 139 -17.09 9.87 -41.97
C LEU A 139 -17.16 11.24 -41.30
N GLN A 140 -16.04 11.94 -41.23
CA GLN A 140 -16.02 13.40 -41.16
C GLN A 140 -14.93 13.93 -42.09
N GLN A 141 -15.24 13.98 -43.38
CA GLN A 141 -14.46 14.76 -44.33
C GLN A 141 -15.29 15.09 -45.58
N THR A 142 -16.45 15.74 -45.43
CA THR A 142 -17.15 16.32 -46.60
C THR A 142 -18.16 17.42 -46.26
N ILE A 143 -17.83 18.42 -45.44
CA ILE A 143 -18.64 19.66 -45.40
C ILE A 143 -17.73 20.90 -45.23
N ILE A 144 -16.82 21.13 -46.19
CA ILE A 144 -16.24 22.47 -46.43
C ILE A 144 -15.93 22.60 -47.92
N GLN A 145 -16.93 22.57 -48.79
CA GLN A 145 -16.86 23.10 -50.17
C GLN A 145 -18.25 23.49 -50.66
N ARG A 146 -18.90 24.48 -50.01
CA ARG A 146 -20.09 25.14 -50.57
C ARG A 146 -20.39 26.50 -49.94
N ALA A 147 -19.36 27.35 -49.80
CA ALA A 147 -19.53 28.73 -49.29
C ALA A 147 -18.48 29.71 -49.88
N LYS A 148 -18.07 29.51 -51.14
CA LYS A 148 -17.24 30.46 -51.89
C LYS A 148 -17.63 30.45 -53.36
N THR A 149 -18.82 30.96 -53.67
CA THR A 149 -19.23 31.28 -55.05
C THR A 149 -20.45 32.22 -55.13
N GLU A 150 -20.69 33.10 -54.14
CA GLU A 150 -21.78 34.10 -54.23
C GLU A 150 -21.39 35.48 -53.66
N ASP A 151 -20.09 35.80 -53.59
CA ASP A 151 -19.61 37.14 -53.20
C ASP A 151 -18.63 37.70 -54.25
N GLU A 152 -18.95 37.46 -55.52
CA GLU A 152 -18.29 38.08 -56.68
C GLU A 152 -19.34 38.30 -57.80
N MET A 153 -20.42 39.00 -57.46
CA MET A 153 -21.28 39.74 -58.41
C MET A 153 -22.11 40.77 -57.63
N LEU A 154 -21.45 41.82 -57.16
CA LEU A 154 -21.87 43.24 -57.23
C LEU A 154 -20.76 44.13 -56.66
#